data_AF-A3U9N5-F1
#
_entry.id   AF-A3U9N5-F1
#
_cell.length_a   1.000
_cell.length_b   1.000
_cell.length_c   1.000
_cell.angle_alpha   90.00
_cell.angle_beta   90.00
_cell.angle_gamma   90.00
#
_symmetry.space_group_name_H-M   'P 1'
#
loop_
_entity.id
_entity.type
_entity.pdbx_description
1 polymer ?
#
loop_
_entity_poly.entity_id
_entity_poly.type
_entity_poly.pdbx_seq_one_letter_code
_entity_poly.pdbx_strand_id
1 'polypeptide(L)' 'MSYRAPKYCPKCDSNKDVIPISYGKPTPKGFKESDEGKIKLGGCVIYANSPKWYCKKDDIEFR' A
#
# COMPACT_ATOMS: atom_id res chain seq x y z
N MET A 1 20.60 -6.72 -5.78
CA MET A 1 19.52 -6.19 -4.92
C MET A 1 18.34 -7.14 -5.00
N SER A 2 17.97 -7.83 -3.92
CA SER A 2 16.77 -8.70 -3.90
C SER A 2 15.52 -7.84 -3.87
N TYR A 3 14.96 -7.56 -5.04
CA TYR A 3 13.65 -6.94 -5.19
C TYR A 3 12.60 -7.91 -4.61
N ARG A 4 12.13 -7.63 -3.39
CA ARG A 4 11.04 -8.36 -2.75
C ARG A 4 9.87 -8.40 -3.73
N ALA A 5 9.45 -9.62 -4.10
CA ALA A 5 8.44 -9.88 -5.10
C ALA A 5 7.16 -9.03 -4.86
N PRO A 6 6.55 -8.48 -5.92
CA PRO A 6 5.32 -7.73 -5.80
C PRO A 6 4.22 -8.65 -5.24
N LYS A 7 3.55 -8.21 -4.18
CA LYS A 7 2.42 -8.96 -3.60
C LYS A 7 1.23 -8.83 -4.54
N TYR A 8 0.84 -9.94 -5.15
CA TYR A 8 -0.30 -10.00 -6.04
C TYR A 8 -1.59 -9.81 -5.25
N CYS A 9 -2.54 -9.05 -5.80
CA CYS A 9 -3.87 -8.90 -5.23
C CYS A 9 -4.59 -10.25 -5.26
N PRO A 10 -5.12 -10.77 -4.13
CA PRO A 10 -5.80 -12.06 -4.09
C PRO A 10 -7.15 -12.09 -4.84
N LYS A 11 -7.62 -10.95 -5.35
CA LYS A 11 -8.92 -10.83 -6.04
C LYS A 11 -8.80 -10.73 -7.56
N CYS A 12 -7.74 -10.08 -8.05
CA CYS A 12 -7.50 -9.92 -9.49
C CYS A 12 -6.18 -10.54 -9.98
N ASP A 13 -5.45 -11.23 -9.11
CA ASP A 13 -4.13 -11.84 -9.36
C ASP A 13 -3.12 -10.88 -10.04
N SER A 14 -3.35 -9.57 -9.87
CA SER A 14 -2.56 -8.53 -10.51
C SER A 14 -1.81 -7.71 -9.48
N ASN A 15 -0.61 -7.27 -9.85
CA ASN A 15 0.23 -6.39 -9.05
C ASN A 15 0.32 -4.96 -9.61
N LYS A 16 -0.27 -4.71 -10.79
CA LYS A 16 -0.17 -3.43 -11.50
C LYS A 16 -0.76 -2.27 -10.70
N ASP A 17 -1.85 -2.55 -9.97
CA ASP A 17 -2.61 -1.56 -9.21
C ASP A 17 -2.39 -1.69 -7.69
N VAL A 18 -1.42 -2.51 -7.28
CA VAL A 18 -1.10 -2.75 -5.87
C VAL A 18 -0.07 -1.75 -5.41
N ILE A 19 -0.44 -0.95 -4.41
CA ILE A 19 0.41 0.07 -3.80
C ILE A 19 0.62 -0.21 -2.32
N PRO A 20 1.77 0.15 -1.74
CA PRO A 20 2.00 -0.03 -0.32
C PRO A 20 1.16 0.94 0.50
N ILE A 21 0.76 0.50 1.69
CA ILE A 21 0.10 1.34 2.69
C ILE A 21 1.16 1.89 3.63
N SER A 22 1.27 3.21 3.66
CA SER A 22 2.12 3.96 4.59
C SER A 22 1.30 4.34 5.82
N TYR A 23 1.84 4.03 6.98
CA TYR A 23 1.20 4.28 8.26
C TYR A 23 2.11 5.12 9.16
N GLY A 24 1.50 5.72 10.17
CA GLY A 24 2.15 6.68 11.04
C GLY A 24 1.99 8.11 10.52
N LYS A 25 2.80 9.03 11.02
CA LYS A 25 2.77 10.43 10.59
C LYS A 25 3.43 10.55 9.21
N PRO A 26 2.69 10.89 8.14
CA PRO A 26 3.28 11.05 6.83
C PRO A 26 4.23 12.25 6.85
N THR A 27 5.38 12.11 6.20
CA THR A 27 6.22 13.25 5.85
C THR A 27 5.60 14.01 4.67
N PRO A 28 6.00 15.25 4.39
CA PRO A 28 5.51 15.99 3.21
C PRO A 28 5.72 15.23 1.90
N LYS A 29 6.79 14.43 1.80
CA LYS A 29 7.01 13.51 0.68
C LYS A 29 5.95 12.41 0.62
N GLY A 30 5.62 11.79 1.75
CA GLY A 30 4.56 10.79 1.82
C GLY A 30 3.18 11.33 1.42
N PHE A 31 2.88 12.59 1.74
CA PHE A 31 1.67 13.24 1.24
C PHE A 31 1.68 13.37 -0.29
N LYS A 32 2.80 13.82 -0.86
CA LYS A 32 2.95 13.94 -2.33
C LYS A 32 2.87 12.58 -3.02
N GLU A 33 3.51 11.55 -2.47
CA GLU A 33 3.44 10.19 -3.00
C GLU A 33 2.04 9.60 -2.90
N SER A 34 1.27 9.98 -1.88
CA SER A 34 -0.15 9.59 -1.76
C SER A 34 -1.01 10.28 -2.81
N ASP A 35 -0.75 11.57 -3.08
CA ASP A 35 -1.44 12.34 -4.12
C ASP A 35 -1.11 11.81 -5.53
N GLU A 36 0.16 11.44 -5.76
CA GLU A 36 0.61 10.76 -6.99
C GLU A 36 0.08 9.31 -7.11
N GLY A 37 -0.64 8.80 -6.09
CA GLY A 37 -1.20 7.45 -6.09
C GLY A 37 -0.15 6.34 -6.05
N LYS A 38 1.05 6.63 -5.53
CA LYS A 38 2.15 5.69 -5.30
C LYS A 38 2.02 4.94 -3.99
N ILE A 39 1.45 5.56 -2.95
CA ILE A 39 1.22 4.97 -1.62
C ILE A 39 -0.19 5.30 -1.11
N LYS A 40 -0.73 4.49 -0.21
CA LYS A 40 -2.00 4.76 0.50
C LYS A 40 -1.71 5.14 1.94
N LEU A 41 -2.30 6.21 2.46
CA LEU A 41 -2.18 6.54 3.89
C LEU A 41 -3.17 5.69 4.70
N GLY A 42 -2.65 4.76 5.51
CA GLY A 42 -3.43 3.78 6.28
C GLY A 42 -3.82 4.25 7.70
N GLY A 43 -3.51 5.49 8.05
CA GLY A 43 -3.74 6.05 9.38
C GLY A 43 -2.50 6.00 10.29
N CYS A 44 -2.66 6.49 11.52
CA CYS A 44 -1.53 6.72 12.41
C CYS A 44 -1.06 5.45 13.14
N VAL A 45 -1.96 4.50 13.40
CA VAL A 45 -1.68 3.32 14.24
C VAL A 45 -1.48 2.09 13.38
N ILE A 46 -0.35 1.39 13.59
CA ILE A 46 -0.01 0.11 12.94
C ILE A 46 -0.11 -0.99 13.97
N TYR A 47 -0.87 -2.03 13.64
CA TYR A 47 -0.89 -3.27 14.39
C TYR A 47 -0.12 -4.35 13.63
N ALA A 48 0.25 -5.43 14.33
CA ALA A 48 0.92 -6.57 13.70
C ALA A 48 0.11 -7.19 12.55
N ASN A 49 -1.22 -7.06 12.58
CA ASN A 49 -2.15 -7.55 11.56
C ASN A 49 -2.63 -6.44 10.59
N SER A 50 -2.08 -5.23 10.67
CA SER A 50 -2.43 -4.19 9.71
C SER A 50 -2.05 -4.62 8.29
N PRO A 51 -2.92 -4.35 7.30
CA PRO A 51 -2.61 -4.60 5.91
C PRO A 51 -1.39 -3.78 5.49
N LYS A 52 -0.64 -4.25 4.49
CA LYS A 52 0.59 -3.58 4.03
C LYS A 52 0.47 -3.10 2.60
N TRP A 53 -0.50 -3.64 1.88
CA TRP A 53 -0.75 -3.38 0.47
C TRP A 53 -2.22 -3.08 0.28
N TYR A 54 -2.48 -2.20 -0.66
CA TYR A 54 -3.81 -1.81 -1.07
C TYR A 54 -3.90 -1.91 -2.59
N CYS A 55 -4.93 -2.61 -3.07
CA CYS A 55 -5.21 -2.70 -4.50
C CYS A 55 -6.19 -1.59 -4.87
N LYS A 56 -5.76 -0.64 -5.71
CA LYS A 56 -6.62 0.45 -6.22
C LYS A 56 -7.77 -0.06 -7.10
N LYS A 57 -7.54 -1.18 -7.80
CA LYS A 57 -8.51 -1.75 -8.74
C LYS A 57 -9.68 -2.41 -8.05
N ASP A 58 -9.39 -3.17 -6.99
CA ASP A 58 -10.35 -3.97 -6.25
C ASP A 58 -10.87 -3.30 -4.97
N ASP A 59 -10.24 -2.19 -4.58
CA ASP A 59 -10.45 -1.47 -3.33
C ASP A 59 -10.31 -2.38 -2.10
N ILE A 60 -9.25 -3.19 -2.07
CA ILE A 60 -8.98 -4.12 -0.96
C ILE A 60 -7.63 -3.87 -0.32
N GLU A 61 -7.57 -4.07 1.00
CA GLU A 61 -6.36 -3.99 1.81
C GLU A 61 -5.91 -5.40 2.22
N PHE A 62 -4.63 -5.73 2.02
CA PHE A 62 -4.09 -7.07 2.28
C PHE A 62 -2.61 -7.04 2.67
N ARG A 63 -2.07 -8.17 3.13
CA ARG A 63 -0.74 -8.25 3.76
C ARG A 63 0.40 -8.61 2.84
#